data_AF-A6FZ82-F1
#
_entry.id   AF-A6FZ82-F1
#
_cell.length_a   1.000
_cell.length_b   1.000
_cell.length_c   1.000
_cell.angle_alpha   90.00
_cell.angle_beta   90.00
_cell.angle_gamma   90.00
#
_symmetry.space_group_name_H-M   'P 1'
#
loop_
_entity.id
_entity.type
_entity.pdbx_description
1 polymer ?
#
loop_
_entity_poly.entity_id
_entity_poly.type
_entity_poly.pdbx_seq_one_letter_code
_entity_poly.pdbx_strand_id
1 'polypeptide(L)'
;MACPKSSIFGIALGLGLGLSLTACPSSTPSGDDEVGEDTAATDTASTLGTDSSGSSGESSDTASTTDTDSTTDTANTTDSTTGNGSECGNGILEQGEQCDDGNTVDDDGCQADCTFPPGPIECGGQVYACGDEIDNDRDGKVDLDDPECISPCDDNESSFQTDLPGQNNDCKADCYFDSNSGSGDDKCEWNLKCDPENPGAEIGCEYDPEFNPAMCMVQLEQDCLDFCVPNVPNGCDCFGCCEVDGQFIYLDSSPNCSLDNLDGCQNCTFYEDCANPCVPEECELCFGQDPSELDEDCEEPSCPEGFDSCINTADCPEGFFCSTGCCYPIDIE
;
A
#
# COMPACT_ATOMS: atom_id res chain seq x y z
N MET A 1 -21.82 34.13 -19.57
CA MET A 1 -22.12 34.57 -20.96
C MET A 1 -23.61 34.40 -21.26
N ALA A 2 -24.13 35.05 -22.30
CA ALA A 2 -25.52 34.87 -22.76
C ALA A 2 -25.55 34.21 -24.14
N CYS A 3 -26.51 33.30 -24.38
CA CYS A 3 -26.87 32.83 -25.72
C CYS A 3 -28.40 32.66 -25.83
N PRO A 4 -29.06 32.89 -26.99
CA PRO A 4 -30.46 33.33 -27.01
C PRO A 4 -31.49 32.33 -27.56
N LYS A 5 -32.74 32.58 -27.15
CA LYS A 5 -34.05 32.39 -27.80
C LYS A 5 -34.20 31.47 -29.03
N SER A 6 -35.23 30.64 -28.91
CA SER A 6 -35.95 29.82 -29.90
C SER A 6 -36.06 30.35 -31.33
N SER A 7 -36.18 29.40 -32.27
CA SER A 7 -37.00 29.57 -33.47
C SER A 7 -37.97 28.38 -33.63
N ILE A 8 -39.18 28.67 -34.12
CA ILE A 8 -40.29 27.73 -34.26
C ILE A 8 -40.52 27.47 -35.74
N PHE A 9 -40.67 26.20 -36.14
CA PHE A 9 -41.37 25.85 -37.37
C PHE A 9 -42.21 24.60 -37.12
N GLY A 10 -43.51 24.70 -37.34
CA GLY A 10 -44.46 23.61 -37.10
C GLY A 10 -45.10 23.10 -38.39
N ILE A 11 -45.45 21.81 -38.40
CA ILE A 11 -46.50 21.25 -39.25
C ILE A 11 -47.37 20.37 -38.34
N ALA A 12 -48.70 20.49 -38.46
CA ALA A 12 -49.66 19.93 -37.51
C ALA A 12 -50.48 18.77 -38.11
N LEU A 13 -50.74 17.74 -37.29
CA LEU A 13 -51.82 16.73 -37.37
C LEU A 13 -51.52 15.67 -36.28
N GLY A 14 -52.38 15.34 -35.31
CA GLY A 14 -53.65 15.90 -34.86
C GLY A 14 -54.29 15.03 -33.76
N LEU A 15 -55.25 15.59 -33.00
CA LEU A 15 -56.18 14.92 -32.06
C LEU A 15 -55.60 14.21 -30.80
N GLY A 16 -55.96 14.75 -29.63
CA GLY A 16 -55.83 14.09 -28.32
C GLY A 16 -56.19 15.02 -27.17
N LEU A 17 -57.43 14.98 -26.67
CA LEU A 17 -57.87 15.81 -25.53
C LEU A 17 -57.30 15.27 -24.21
N GLY A 18 -56.84 16.17 -23.33
CA GLY A 18 -56.39 15.82 -21.98
C GLY A 18 -56.03 17.06 -21.15
N LEU A 19 -57.04 17.81 -20.70
CA LEU A 19 -56.86 19.03 -19.93
C LEU A 19 -56.94 18.76 -18.42
N SER A 20 -55.90 19.10 -17.66
CA SER A 20 -56.01 19.54 -16.25
C SER A 20 -54.73 20.23 -15.77
N LEU A 21 -54.87 21.49 -15.33
CA LEU A 21 -53.85 22.21 -14.56
C LEU A 21 -54.22 22.15 -13.07
N THR A 22 -53.24 21.80 -12.22
CA THR A 22 -53.16 22.28 -10.82
C THR A 22 -51.68 22.20 -10.42
N ALA A 23 -50.90 23.26 -10.60
CA ALA A 23 -50.68 24.36 -9.65
C ALA A 23 -49.89 23.94 -8.39
N CYS A 24 -48.64 24.43 -8.31
CA CYS A 24 -47.75 24.32 -7.16
C CYS A 24 -48.01 25.46 -6.16
N PRO A 25 -48.00 25.22 -4.83
CA PRO A 25 -47.94 26.28 -3.82
C PRO A 25 -46.50 26.48 -3.30
N SER A 26 -46.01 27.70 -3.45
CA SER A 26 -44.79 28.21 -2.82
C SER A 26 -45.07 28.80 -1.44
N SER A 27 -44.30 28.46 -0.40
CA SER A 27 -44.20 29.28 0.83
C SER A 27 -43.02 28.90 1.74
N THR A 28 -41.96 29.72 1.70
CA THR A 28 -41.25 30.19 2.91
C THR A 28 -42.03 31.41 3.48
N PRO A 29 -41.79 31.97 4.71
CA PRO A 29 -40.52 31.97 5.46
C PRO A 29 -40.56 31.95 7.02
N SER A 30 -39.35 31.91 7.60
CA SER A 30 -38.85 32.58 8.84
C SER A 30 -39.51 32.44 10.22
N GLY A 31 -38.66 32.03 11.19
CA GLY A 31 -38.53 32.56 12.55
C GLY A 31 -39.54 32.08 13.60
N ASP A 32 -39.27 32.14 14.90
CA ASP A 32 -38.04 32.32 15.72
C ASP A 32 -38.44 31.88 17.16
N ASP A 33 -37.47 31.68 18.08
CA ASP A 33 -37.67 31.75 19.55
C ASP A 33 -38.60 30.70 20.25
N GLU A 34 -38.43 30.29 21.51
CA GLU A 34 -37.42 30.56 22.56
C GLU A 34 -37.42 29.41 23.60
N VAL A 35 -36.25 29.15 24.21
CA VAL A 35 -35.96 28.91 25.66
C VAL A 35 -36.82 27.97 26.55
N GLY A 36 -36.10 27.24 27.43
CA GLY A 36 -36.59 26.83 28.76
C GLY A 36 -36.06 25.45 29.18
N GLU A 37 -34.86 25.34 29.80
CA GLU A 37 -34.64 25.44 31.27
C GLU A 37 -35.16 24.21 32.06
N ASP A 38 -34.56 23.74 33.15
CA ASP A 38 -33.26 23.92 33.84
C ASP A 38 -33.26 22.87 34.98
N THR A 39 -32.18 22.22 35.41
CA THR A 39 -31.36 22.54 36.60
C THR A 39 -30.46 21.33 36.89
N ALA A 40 -29.15 21.46 37.11
CA ALA A 40 -28.43 21.94 38.31
C ALA A 40 -28.52 20.94 39.51
N ALA A 41 -27.52 20.75 40.38
CA ALA A 41 -26.26 21.45 40.69
C ALA A 41 -25.24 20.41 41.27
N THR A 42 -24.04 20.67 41.82
CA THR A 42 -23.48 21.87 42.48
C THR A 42 -21.94 21.84 42.52
N ASP A 43 -21.34 23.02 42.68
CA ASP A 43 -19.91 23.33 42.85
C ASP A 43 -19.14 22.58 43.95
N THR A 44 -17.81 22.57 43.85
CA THR A 44 -16.97 23.40 44.74
C THR A 44 -15.54 23.55 44.24
N ALA A 45 -14.99 24.76 44.35
CA ALA A 45 -13.58 25.06 44.09
C ALA A 45 -12.94 25.70 45.34
N SER A 46 -11.70 25.33 45.70
CA SER A 46 -10.77 26.23 46.43
C SER A 46 -9.34 25.70 46.65
N THR A 47 -8.40 26.60 46.39
CA THR A 47 -7.14 26.90 47.13
C THR A 47 -5.99 25.89 47.24
N LEU A 48 -4.89 26.26 46.56
CA LEU A 48 -3.56 26.56 47.13
C LEU A 48 -2.98 25.65 48.24
N GLY A 49 -1.82 25.05 47.94
CA GLY A 49 -0.89 24.50 48.93
C GLY A 49 0.51 24.27 48.35
N THR A 50 1.42 25.23 48.50
CA THR A 50 2.86 25.00 48.38
C THR A 50 3.39 24.46 49.70
N ASP A 51 4.24 23.44 49.67
CA ASP A 51 5.35 23.33 50.63
C ASP A 51 6.46 22.41 50.10
N SER A 52 7.70 22.76 50.48
CA SER A 52 8.93 22.03 50.13
C SER A 52 9.43 21.18 51.29
N SER A 53 10.53 20.45 51.07
CA SER A 53 11.33 19.62 52.01
C SER A 53 10.98 18.12 51.98
N GLY A 54 11.93 17.18 51.98
CA GLY A 54 13.40 17.31 51.98
C GLY A 54 14.07 16.24 52.87
N SER A 55 15.37 16.00 52.65
CA SER A 55 16.25 15.04 53.36
C SER A 55 15.98 13.54 53.12
N SER A 56 16.99 12.66 53.12
CA SER A 56 18.46 12.86 53.09
C SER A 56 19.15 11.50 52.90
N GLY A 57 20.27 11.44 52.17
CA GLY A 57 21.00 10.20 51.89
C GLY A 57 22.47 10.36 51.46
N GLU A 58 23.13 11.45 51.86
CA GLU A 58 24.62 11.52 51.93
C GLU A 58 25.11 10.50 52.99
N SER A 59 26.34 9.96 53.06
CA SER A 59 27.63 10.08 52.34
C SER A 59 28.49 8.83 52.71
N SER A 60 29.77 8.60 52.39
CA SER A 60 30.87 9.36 51.73
C SER A 60 32.00 8.37 51.33
N ASP A 61 32.81 8.74 50.33
CA ASP A 61 34.28 8.59 50.22
C ASP A 61 35.05 7.40 50.85
N THR A 62 36.04 6.84 50.11
CA THR A 62 37.48 7.15 50.32
C THR A 62 38.42 6.38 49.36
N ALA A 63 39.40 7.11 48.78
CA ALA A 63 40.63 6.66 48.09
C ALA A 63 40.47 5.83 46.81
N SER A 64 41.03 6.18 45.64
CA SER A 64 42.32 6.82 45.29
C SER A 64 43.55 5.93 45.53
N THR A 65 43.94 5.20 44.48
CA THR A 65 45.33 4.83 44.19
C THR A 65 45.62 5.16 42.74
N THR A 66 46.55 6.09 42.53
CA THR A 66 47.22 6.31 41.24
C THR A 66 48.03 5.08 40.88
N ASP A 67 47.99 4.66 39.62
CA ASP A 67 49.16 4.08 38.95
C ASP A 67 49.17 4.52 37.48
N THR A 68 50.14 5.35 37.15
CA THR A 68 50.62 5.53 35.78
C THR A 68 51.51 4.35 35.42
N ASP A 69 51.21 3.65 34.32
CA ASP A 69 52.30 3.17 33.47
C ASP A 69 51.99 3.42 32.00
N SER A 70 53.04 3.78 31.26
CA SER A 70 53.01 4.20 29.87
C SER A 70 54.06 3.37 29.14
N THR A 71 53.65 2.19 28.68
CA THR A 71 54.47 1.34 27.83
C THR A 71 53.94 1.39 26.42
N THR A 72 54.48 2.33 25.65
CA THR A 72 54.69 2.20 24.20
C THR A 72 54.91 0.75 23.81
N ASP A 73 54.13 0.26 22.85
CA ASP A 73 54.66 -0.73 21.92
C ASP A 73 54.45 -0.23 20.48
N THR A 74 55.46 -0.47 19.65
CA THR A 74 55.65 0.23 18.38
C THR A 74 55.25 -0.64 17.21
N ALA A 75 54.36 -0.11 16.36
CA ALA A 75 54.13 -0.46 14.96
C ALA A 75 54.50 -1.90 14.50
N ASN A 76 53.48 -2.70 14.21
CA ASN A 76 53.56 -3.66 13.10
C ASN A 76 52.61 -3.22 11.99
N THR A 77 53.12 -2.35 11.10
CA THR A 77 52.44 -1.96 9.87
C THR A 77 52.51 -3.11 8.84
N THR A 78 51.62 -3.06 7.85
CA THR A 78 51.55 -3.93 6.65
C THR A 78 51.16 -5.39 6.89
N ASP A 79 49.85 -5.66 6.76
CA ASP A 79 49.41 -6.36 5.55
C ASP A 79 48.28 -5.57 4.86
N SER A 80 48.65 -4.69 3.93
CA SER A 80 47.69 -3.98 3.09
C SER A 80 47.53 -4.74 1.78
N THR A 81 46.69 -5.76 1.78
CA THR A 81 46.13 -6.35 0.54
C THR A 81 44.79 -5.70 0.23
N THR A 82 44.82 -4.49 -0.32
CA THR A 82 43.77 -3.90 -1.17
C THR A 82 42.32 -4.21 -0.76
N GLY A 83 41.91 -3.76 0.42
CA GLY A 83 40.51 -3.49 0.72
C GLY A 83 40.24 -2.01 0.45
N ASN A 84 39.49 -1.72 -0.61
CA ASN A 84 38.83 -0.43 -0.82
C ASN A 84 37.34 -0.62 -0.49
N GLY A 85 37.08 -1.09 0.73
CA GLY A 85 35.77 -0.99 1.35
C GLY A 85 35.83 0.23 2.25
N SER A 86 34.83 1.11 2.16
CA SER A 86 34.64 2.10 3.19
C SER A 86 34.18 1.39 4.46
N GLU A 87 34.61 1.90 5.63
CA GLU A 87 34.19 1.33 6.91
C GLU A 87 32.94 2.06 7.39
N CYS A 88 31.75 1.62 6.97
CA CYS A 88 30.50 2.27 7.36
C CYS A 88 30.37 2.48 8.88
N GLY A 89 29.82 3.63 9.28
CA GLY A 89 29.61 3.99 10.67
C GLY A 89 30.85 4.51 11.39
N ASN A 90 31.84 5.03 10.65
CA ASN A 90 33.07 5.58 11.21
C ASN A 90 32.99 7.11 11.47
N GLY A 91 31.95 7.76 10.96
CA GLY A 91 31.67 9.20 11.04
C GLY A 91 32.36 10.01 9.94
N ILE A 92 32.78 9.40 8.84
CA ILE A 92 33.47 10.02 7.71
C ILE A 92 32.92 9.47 6.40
N LEU A 93 32.08 10.25 5.73
CA LEU A 93 31.58 9.93 4.39
C LEU A 93 32.74 9.67 3.39
N GLU A 94 32.95 8.41 3.03
CA GLU A 94 33.98 7.92 2.12
C GLU A 94 33.44 7.73 0.68
N GLN A 95 34.30 7.25 -0.23
CA GLN A 95 33.92 6.98 -1.62
C GLN A 95 33.24 5.61 -1.74
N GLY A 96 31.91 5.63 -1.83
CA GLY A 96 31.05 4.45 -1.93
C GLY A 96 29.76 4.62 -1.13
N GLU A 97 29.85 5.44 -0.07
CA GLU A 97 28.79 5.74 0.87
C GLU A 97 27.89 6.87 0.38
N GLN A 98 26.61 6.79 0.71
CA GLN A 98 25.64 7.88 0.54
C GLN A 98 25.57 8.75 1.81
N CYS A 99 25.72 8.12 2.98
CA CYS A 99 25.76 8.73 4.31
C CYS A 99 26.85 8.07 5.19
N ASP A 100 27.23 8.71 6.29
CA ASP A 100 27.89 8.06 7.44
C ASP A 100 27.62 8.96 8.66
N ASP A 101 26.86 8.47 9.62
CA ASP A 101 26.45 9.21 10.82
C ASP A 101 27.41 9.01 12.03
N GLY A 102 28.28 8.00 11.95
CA GLY A 102 29.17 7.58 13.03
C GLY A 102 28.70 6.35 13.82
N ASN A 103 27.71 5.61 13.33
CA ASN A 103 27.28 4.33 13.91
C ASN A 103 26.69 3.37 12.84
N THR A 104 26.15 2.22 13.25
CA THR A 104 25.60 1.18 12.35
C THR A 104 24.25 0.67 12.90
N VAL A 105 23.34 1.62 13.15
CA VAL A 105 21.98 1.37 13.65
C VAL A 105 21.04 1.89 12.58
N ASP A 106 20.20 1.00 12.06
CA ASP A 106 19.22 1.35 11.04
C ASP A 106 18.16 2.33 11.61
N ASP A 107 17.40 2.96 10.71
CA ASP A 107 16.32 3.92 11.02
C ASP A 107 16.72 5.25 11.71
N ASP A 108 18.00 5.61 11.76
CA ASP A 108 18.45 6.91 12.28
C ASP A 108 18.79 7.98 11.21
N GLY A 109 18.61 7.62 9.93
CA GLY A 109 18.90 8.44 8.76
C GLY A 109 20.17 8.01 8.00
N CYS A 110 20.86 6.97 8.46
CA CYS A 110 21.88 6.26 7.70
C CYS A 110 21.81 4.76 8.01
N GLN A 111 21.58 3.90 7.01
CA GLN A 111 21.53 2.46 7.24
C GLN A 111 22.91 1.89 7.57
N ALA A 112 22.97 0.69 8.17
CA ALA A 112 24.21 0.03 8.58
C ALA A 112 25.18 -0.33 7.43
N ASP A 113 24.74 -0.19 6.18
CA ASP A 113 25.55 -0.33 4.95
C ASP A 113 25.98 1.02 4.33
N CYS A 114 25.61 2.14 4.96
CA CYS A 114 25.86 3.52 4.56
C CYS A 114 25.13 4.00 3.29
N THR A 115 23.97 3.38 3.01
CA THR A 115 22.93 3.97 2.17
C THR A 115 22.00 4.87 3.00
N PHE A 116 21.35 5.84 2.34
CA PHE A 116 20.18 6.47 2.97
C PHE A 116 19.06 5.44 3.08
N PRO A 117 18.24 5.45 4.15
CA PRO A 117 16.98 4.72 4.12
C PRO A 117 16.17 5.13 2.87
N PRO A 118 15.40 4.20 2.28
CA PRO A 118 14.58 4.49 1.11
C PRO A 118 13.57 5.59 1.47
N GLY A 119 13.80 6.79 0.93
CA GLY A 119 12.92 7.92 1.19
C GLY A 119 11.53 7.72 0.59
N PRO A 120 10.53 8.56 0.97
CA PRO A 120 9.14 8.39 0.55
C PRO A 120 9.00 8.28 -0.97
N ILE A 121 8.23 7.30 -1.42
CA ILE A 121 8.10 6.93 -2.82
C ILE A 121 7.02 7.79 -3.47
N GLU A 122 7.38 8.56 -4.51
CA GLU A 122 6.44 9.39 -5.26
C GLU A 122 5.84 8.63 -6.45
N CYS A 123 4.54 8.28 -6.38
CA CYS A 123 3.73 7.77 -7.49
C CYS A 123 2.89 8.90 -8.10
N GLY A 124 3.03 9.17 -9.40
CA GLY A 124 2.30 10.26 -10.09
C GLY A 124 2.50 11.67 -9.50
N GLY A 125 3.56 11.88 -8.69
CA GLY A 125 3.79 13.12 -7.93
C GLY A 125 2.95 13.26 -6.65
N GLN A 126 2.46 12.14 -6.12
CA GLN A 126 1.86 11.99 -4.80
C GLN A 126 2.62 10.91 -4.02
N VAL A 127 2.54 10.96 -2.70
CA VAL A 127 2.99 9.88 -1.80
C VAL A 127 1.73 9.32 -1.16
N TYR A 128 1.62 8.00 -1.08
CA TYR A 128 0.50 7.24 -0.53
C TYR A 128 0.94 6.47 0.71
N ALA A 129 0.00 5.92 1.48
CA ALA A 129 0.29 5.25 2.74
C ALA A 129 1.40 4.17 2.63
N CYS A 130 1.35 3.32 1.60
CA CYS A 130 2.33 2.24 1.37
C CYS A 130 3.71 2.71 0.85
N GLY A 131 4.03 4.00 0.95
CA GLY A 131 5.31 4.56 0.54
C GLY A 131 5.65 5.88 1.24
N ASP A 132 5.09 6.16 2.43
CA ASP A 132 5.29 7.42 3.16
C ASP A 132 6.23 7.36 4.37
N GLU A 133 6.91 6.23 4.58
CA GLU A 133 7.79 5.91 5.73
C GLU A 133 7.04 5.84 7.07
N ILE A 134 5.71 5.58 7.07
CA ILE A 134 4.89 5.58 8.30
C ILE A 134 4.05 4.31 8.40
N ASP A 135 4.21 3.62 9.53
CA ASP A 135 3.23 2.67 10.08
C ASP A 135 1.86 3.37 10.34
N ASN A 136 1.02 3.41 9.31
CA ASN A 136 -0.29 4.08 9.28
C ASN A 136 -1.36 3.26 10.01
N ASP A 137 -1.27 1.94 9.93
CA ASP A 137 -2.20 0.95 10.48
C ASP A 137 -1.91 0.59 11.96
N ARG A 138 -0.63 0.50 12.34
CA ARG A 138 -0.08 0.17 13.68
C ARG A 138 0.01 -1.30 14.06
N ASP A 139 0.21 -2.19 13.10
CA ASP A 139 0.65 -3.57 13.34
C ASP A 139 2.15 -3.68 13.66
N GLY A 140 2.96 -2.74 13.15
CA GLY A 140 4.42 -2.65 13.36
C GLY A 140 5.28 -2.97 12.13
N LYS A 141 4.69 -3.14 10.95
CA LYS A 141 5.31 -3.10 9.62
C LYS A 141 5.20 -1.68 9.03
N VAL A 142 5.82 -1.42 7.88
CA VAL A 142 5.89 -0.08 7.25
C VAL A 142 5.98 -0.24 5.73
N ASP A 143 5.19 0.52 4.97
CA ASP A 143 5.28 0.58 3.50
C ASP A 143 5.35 -0.85 2.88
N LEU A 144 6.33 -1.11 2.01
CA LEU A 144 6.53 -2.39 1.31
C LEU A 144 7.19 -3.49 2.16
N ASP A 145 7.58 -3.20 3.40
CA ASP A 145 7.85 -4.26 4.39
C ASP A 145 6.53 -4.77 5.01
N ASP A 146 5.40 -4.12 4.73
CA ASP A 146 4.06 -4.62 4.98
C ASP A 146 3.54 -5.48 3.80
N PRO A 147 3.26 -6.78 3.98
CA PRO A 147 2.67 -7.63 2.95
C PRO A 147 1.27 -7.22 2.48
N GLU A 148 0.55 -6.40 3.27
CA GLU A 148 -0.72 -5.81 2.87
C GLU A 148 -0.53 -4.72 1.78
N CYS A 149 0.65 -4.11 1.70
CA CYS A 149 1.05 -3.14 0.67
C CYS A 149 1.59 -3.84 -0.58
N ILE A 150 0.85 -3.73 -1.68
CA ILE A 150 1.12 -4.46 -2.93
C ILE A 150 1.99 -3.61 -3.87
N SER A 151 1.80 -2.30 -3.81
CA SER A 151 2.50 -1.26 -4.57
C SER A 151 2.78 -0.07 -3.64
N PRO A 152 3.90 0.67 -3.82
CA PRO A 152 4.13 1.91 -3.07
C PRO A 152 3.14 3.02 -3.42
N CYS A 153 2.25 2.77 -4.39
CA CYS A 153 1.20 3.67 -4.82
C CYS A 153 -0.13 3.43 -4.10
N ASP A 154 -0.21 2.49 -3.15
CA ASP A 154 -1.44 2.13 -2.44
C ASP A 154 -1.67 3.01 -1.19
N ASP A 155 -2.92 3.42 -0.92
CA ASP A 155 -3.28 4.38 0.15
C ASP A 155 -3.79 3.72 1.44
N ASN A 156 -3.61 2.41 1.59
CA ASN A 156 -4.09 1.64 2.74
C ASN A 156 -3.20 0.42 3.02
N GLU A 157 -2.53 0.44 4.18
CA GLU A 157 -1.69 -0.65 4.67
C GLU A 157 -2.47 -1.71 5.47
N SER A 158 -3.74 -1.47 5.85
CA SER A 158 -4.46 -2.34 6.81
C SER A 158 -5.15 -3.56 6.18
N SER A 159 -5.15 -3.65 4.85
CA SER A 159 -5.81 -4.68 4.05
C SER A 159 -5.41 -4.54 2.60
N PHE A 160 -5.56 -5.59 1.79
CA PHE A 160 -5.24 -5.53 0.36
C PHE A 160 -6.09 -4.55 -0.48
N GLN A 161 -7.16 -3.95 0.05
CA GLN A 161 -7.90 -2.88 -0.63
C GLN A 161 -7.03 -1.63 -0.70
N THR A 162 -6.73 -1.07 -1.87
CA THR A 162 -5.72 0.00 -1.97
C THR A 162 -6.26 1.43 -1.77
N ASP A 163 -7.58 1.56 -1.54
CA ASP A 163 -8.32 2.81 -1.28
C ASP A 163 -8.16 3.92 -2.36
N LEU A 164 -7.66 3.55 -3.55
CA LEU A 164 -7.28 4.50 -4.59
C LEU A 164 -8.47 5.23 -5.24
N PRO A 165 -8.34 6.52 -5.64
CA PRO A 165 -9.40 7.32 -6.28
C PRO A 165 -9.79 6.87 -7.70
N GLY A 166 -10.35 5.68 -7.82
CA GLY A 166 -10.65 4.99 -9.06
C GLY A 166 -11.29 3.64 -8.77
N GLN A 167 -10.80 2.96 -7.72
CA GLN A 167 -11.37 1.74 -7.14
C GLN A 167 -12.83 1.94 -6.75
N ASN A 168 -13.68 1.61 -7.71
CA ASN A 168 -15.05 1.25 -7.48
C ASN A 168 -15.08 -0.26 -7.24
N ASN A 169 -15.40 -0.68 -6.01
CA ASN A 169 -15.97 -2.00 -5.74
C ASN A 169 -17.37 -2.10 -6.37
N ASP A 170 -17.45 -1.89 -7.69
CA ASP A 170 -18.59 -2.23 -8.53
C ASP A 170 -18.36 -3.61 -9.14
N CYS A 171 -19.28 -4.07 -9.98
CA CYS A 171 -19.20 -5.43 -10.45
C CYS A 171 -18.11 -5.66 -11.50
N LYS A 172 -17.44 -4.61 -11.98
CA LYS A 172 -16.32 -4.69 -12.93
C LYS A 172 -14.99 -4.63 -12.20
N ALA A 173 -14.01 -5.35 -12.73
CA ALA A 173 -12.60 -5.16 -12.45
C ALA A 173 -11.86 -4.95 -13.77
N ASP A 174 -10.91 -4.03 -13.81
CA ASP A 174 -9.84 -3.90 -14.80
C ASP A 174 -8.54 -4.52 -14.22
N CYS A 175 -7.35 -4.08 -14.61
CA CYS A 175 -6.12 -4.60 -14.03
C CYS A 175 -6.02 -4.25 -12.54
N TYR A 176 -5.72 -5.23 -11.69
CA TYR A 176 -5.62 -5.00 -10.25
C TYR A 176 -4.31 -4.29 -9.84
N PHE A 177 -3.22 -4.61 -10.55
CA PHE A 177 -1.85 -4.22 -10.19
C PHE A 177 -1.32 -3.01 -10.98
N ASP A 178 -2.20 -2.23 -11.63
CA ASP A 178 -1.83 -1.04 -12.41
C ASP A 178 -1.98 0.28 -11.65
N SER A 179 -2.29 0.21 -10.35
CA SER A 179 -2.53 1.37 -9.48
C SER A 179 -3.63 2.33 -9.97
N ASN A 180 -4.60 1.89 -10.79
CA ASN A 180 -5.66 2.77 -11.31
C ASN A 180 -7.10 2.20 -11.33
N SER A 181 -7.26 0.96 -10.83
CA SER A 181 -8.34 0.00 -11.08
C SER A 181 -9.79 0.52 -11.04
N GLY A 182 -10.23 1.12 -12.13
CA GLY A 182 -11.57 1.66 -12.36
C GLY A 182 -11.63 2.69 -13.49
N SER A 183 -10.49 3.02 -14.11
CA SER A 183 -10.40 3.95 -15.24
C SER A 183 -10.71 3.29 -16.59
N GLY A 184 -10.45 1.97 -16.72
CA GLY A 184 -10.72 1.19 -17.94
C GLY A 184 -10.03 1.73 -19.21
N ASP A 185 -8.87 2.36 -19.05
CA ASP A 185 -8.04 2.91 -20.12
C ASP A 185 -7.00 1.90 -20.68
N ASP A 186 -6.71 0.86 -19.90
CA ASP A 186 -5.96 -0.36 -20.27
C ASP A 186 -6.75 -1.35 -21.16
N LYS A 187 -8.09 -1.26 -21.11
CA LYS A 187 -9.08 -2.17 -21.72
C LYS A 187 -9.20 -3.56 -21.08
N CYS A 188 -8.68 -3.77 -19.88
CA CYS A 188 -9.13 -4.92 -19.10
C CYS A 188 -10.57 -4.67 -18.65
N GLU A 189 -11.48 -5.62 -18.90
CA GLU A 189 -12.86 -5.57 -18.39
C GLU A 189 -13.30 -6.98 -17.99
N TRP A 190 -13.09 -7.34 -16.73
CA TRP A 190 -13.70 -8.50 -16.07
C TRP A 190 -15.01 -8.10 -15.37
N ASN A 191 -15.78 -9.09 -14.91
CA ASN A 191 -16.94 -8.85 -14.08
C ASN A 191 -17.11 -9.92 -13.00
N LEU A 192 -17.24 -9.50 -11.74
CA LEU A 192 -17.37 -10.40 -10.59
C LEU A 192 -18.62 -11.31 -10.66
N LYS A 193 -19.64 -10.92 -11.44
CA LYS A 193 -20.82 -11.77 -11.71
C LYS A 193 -20.51 -13.01 -12.56
N CYS A 194 -19.33 -13.08 -13.14
CA CYS A 194 -18.85 -14.18 -13.96
C CYS A 194 -18.09 -15.23 -13.16
N ASP A 195 -17.64 -14.91 -11.95
CA ASP A 195 -16.87 -15.80 -11.10
C ASP A 195 -17.80 -16.72 -10.27
N PRO A 196 -17.77 -18.06 -10.48
CA PRO A 196 -18.61 -19.00 -9.75
C PRO A 196 -18.30 -19.13 -8.24
N GLU A 197 -17.11 -18.73 -7.78
CA GLU A 197 -16.79 -18.67 -6.33
C GLU A 197 -17.40 -17.44 -5.65
N ASN A 198 -17.96 -16.52 -6.45
CA ASN A 198 -18.85 -15.44 -6.02
C ASN A 198 -18.20 -14.36 -5.10
N PRO A 199 -16.98 -13.85 -5.38
CA PRO A 199 -16.30 -12.81 -4.60
C PRO A 199 -17.01 -11.44 -4.60
N GLY A 200 -17.94 -11.21 -5.53
CA GLY A 200 -18.75 -9.99 -5.58
C GLY A 200 -19.96 -9.99 -4.63
N ALA A 201 -20.13 -11.01 -3.78
CA ALA A 201 -21.39 -11.23 -3.07
C ALA A 201 -21.78 -10.09 -2.11
N GLU A 202 -20.81 -9.53 -1.39
CA GLU A 202 -21.08 -8.54 -0.33
C GLU A 202 -21.36 -7.14 -0.88
N ILE A 203 -20.91 -6.85 -2.10
CA ILE A 203 -21.14 -5.58 -2.83
C ILE A 203 -22.36 -5.63 -3.78
N GLY A 204 -23.13 -6.72 -3.80
CA GLY A 204 -24.30 -6.88 -4.68
C GLY A 204 -23.97 -7.26 -6.12
N CYS A 205 -22.80 -7.87 -6.28
CA CYS A 205 -22.25 -8.38 -7.53
C CYS A 205 -22.27 -9.91 -7.57
N GLU A 206 -23.37 -10.51 -7.11
CA GLU A 206 -23.49 -11.96 -7.01
C GLU A 206 -23.36 -12.66 -8.38
N TYR A 207 -22.71 -13.82 -8.38
CA TYR A 207 -22.56 -14.72 -9.51
C TYR A 207 -23.89 -15.00 -10.19
N ASP A 208 -23.94 -14.77 -11.50
CA ASP A 208 -25.10 -15.01 -12.34
C ASP A 208 -24.69 -15.84 -13.58
N PRO A 209 -25.03 -17.15 -13.63
CA PRO A 209 -24.70 -18.00 -14.77
C PRO A 209 -25.50 -17.66 -16.04
N GLU A 210 -26.48 -16.76 -15.96
CA GLU A 210 -27.18 -16.17 -17.11
C GLU A 210 -26.69 -14.74 -17.43
N PHE A 211 -25.64 -14.25 -16.75
CA PHE A 211 -25.02 -12.95 -17.02
C PHE A 211 -24.43 -12.89 -18.43
N ASN A 212 -24.23 -11.67 -18.91
CA ASN A 212 -23.81 -11.41 -20.29
C ASN A 212 -22.44 -12.06 -20.59
N PRO A 213 -22.34 -13.09 -21.45
CA PRO A 213 -21.06 -13.78 -21.69
C PRO A 213 -20.01 -12.90 -22.37
N ALA A 214 -20.40 -11.75 -22.92
CA ALA A 214 -19.47 -10.75 -23.45
C ALA A 214 -18.81 -9.87 -22.36
N MET A 215 -19.21 -10.00 -21.09
CA MET A 215 -18.57 -9.40 -19.91
C MET A 215 -17.86 -10.45 -19.04
N CYS A 216 -18.01 -11.74 -19.37
CA CYS A 216 -17.31 -12.86 -18.74
C CYS A 216 -16.15 -13.33 -19.64
N MET A 217 -15.30 -12.38 -20.03
CA MET A 217 -14.31 -12.47 -21.12
C MET A 217 -13.78 -13.88 -21.39
N VAL A 218 -14.29 -14.52 -22.46
CA VAL A 218 -13.80 -15.84 -22.90
C VAL A 218 -12.43 -15.73 -23.60
N GLN A 219 -12.02 -14.52 -23.98
CA GLN A 219 -10.68 -14.15 -24.46
C GLN A 219 -10.46 -12.66 -24.15
N LEU A 220 -9.43 -12.30 -23.40
CA LEU A 220 -9.04 -10.89 -23.18
C LEU A 220 -8.46 -10.27 -24.46
N GLU A 221 -8.52 -8.93 -24.57
CA GLU A 221 -7.84 -8.22 -25.65
C GLU A 221 -6.31 -8.25 -25.41
N GLN A 222 -5.52 -8.35 -26.48
CA GLN A 222 -4.06 -8.41 -26.37
C GLN A 222 -3.50 -7.17 -25.67
N ASP A 223 -4.11 -6.00 -25.88
CA ASP A 223 -3.69 -4.75 -25.25
C ASP A 223 -3.81 -4.82 -23.70
N CYS A 224 -4.79 -5.55 -23.16
CA CYS A 224 -4.92 -5.82 -21.72
C CYS A 224 -3.83 -6.79 -21.24
N LEU A 225 -3.54 -7.85 -22.00
CA LEU A 225 -2.47 -8.81 -21.67
C LEU A 225 -1.08 -8.16 -21.69
N ASP A 226 -0.82 -7.32 -22.70
CA ASP A 226 0.47 -6.63 -22.90
C ASP A 226 0.75 -5.57 -21.81
N PHE A 227 -0.30 -5.09 -21.13
CA PHE A 227 -0.22 -4.08 -20.06
C PHE A 227 -0.26 -4.69 -18.66
N CYS A 228 -1.25 -5.55 -18.39
CA CYS A 228 -1.51 -6.03 -17.03
C CYS A 228 -0.60 -7.19 -16.60
N VAL A 229 -0.38 -8.20 -17.46
CA VAL A 229 0.43 -9.40 -17.11
C VAL A 229 1.84 -9.06 -16.60
N PRO A 230 2.57 -8.06 -17.16
CA PRO A 230 3.86 -7.63 -16.61
C PRO A 230 3.84 -7.14 -15.16
N ASN A 231 2.69 -6.71 -14.63
CA ASN A 231 2.54 -6.17 -13.29
C ASN A 231 2.00 -7.21 -12.29
N VAL A 232 1.62 -8.42 -12.74
CA VAL A 232 1.02 -9.45 -11.87
C VAL A 232 2.09 -10.14 -11.03
N PRO A 233 2.03 -10.07 -9.69
CA PRO A 233 2.99 -10.74 -8.80
C PRO A 233 2.90 -12.28 -8.92
N ASN A 234 3.98 -12.97 -8.54
CA ASN A 234 4.05 -14.44 -8.59
C ASN A 234 2.96 -15.05 -7.68
N GLY A 235 2.06 -15.85 -8.24
CA GLY A 235 0.92 -16.45 -7.54
C GLY A 235 -0.42 -15.76 -7.79
N CYS A 236 -0.47 -14.66 -8.54
CA CYS A 236 -1.69 -13.88 -8.79
C CYS A 236 -2.20 -13.97 -10.24
N ASP A 237 -3.45 -13.52 -10.43
CA ASP A 237 -4.02 -13.18 -11.74
C ASP A 237 -4.31 -11.68 -11.89
N CYS A 238 -4.46 -11.22 -13.12
CA CYS A 238 -4.71 -9.82 -13.50
C CYS A 238 -5.86 -9.13 -12.77
N PHE A 239 -6.77 -9.87 -12.13
CA PHE A 239 -7.97 -9.34 -11.47
C PHE A 239 -7.89 -9.41 -9.94
N GLY A 240 -6.70 -9.66 -9.37
CA GLY A 240 -6.51 -9.69 -7.92
C GLY A 240 -7.00 -10.99 -7.27
N CYS A 241 -6.99 -12.10 -8.00
CA CYS A 241 -7.12 -13.43 -7.42
C CYS A 241 -5.73 -14.04 -7.20
N CYS A 242 -5.34 -14.28 -5.94
CA CYS A 242 -3.99 -14.78 -5.60
C CYS A 242 -4.04 -16.10 -4.84
N GLU A 243 -3.07 -16.98 -5.07
CA GLU A 243 -2.87 -18.21 -4.30
C GLU A 243 -2.05 -17.92 -3.02
N VAL A 244 -2.69 -18.09 -1.86
CA VAL A 244 -2.05 -18.03 -0.53
C VAL A 244 -2.40 -19.31 0.22
N ASP A 245 -1.40 -20.01 0.78
CA ASP A 245 -1.58 -21.28 1.51
C ASP A 245 -2.37 -22.38 0.75
N GLY A 246 -2.33 -22.36 -0.58
CA GLY A 246 -3.09 -23.27 -1.45
C GLY A 246 -4.59 -22.94 -1.55
N GLN A 247 -4.97 -21.71 -1.22
CA GLN A 247 -6.31 -21.14 -1.39
C GLN A 247 -6.25 -19.92 -2.31
N PHE A 248 -7.19 -19.84 -3.26
CA PHE A 248 -7.36 -18.65 -4.08
C PHE A 248 -8.24 -17.63 -3.35
N ILE A 249 -7.68 -16.46 -3.04
CA ILE A 249 -8.32 -15.34 -2.34
C ILE A 249 -8.47 -14.13 -3.28
N TYR A 250 -9.59 -13.43 -3.18
CA TYR A 250 -9.82 -12.16 -3.87
C TYR A 250 -9.39 -11.01 -2.97
N LEU A 251 -8.41 -10.24 -3.41
CA LEU A 251 -7.77 -9.19 -2.60
C LEU A 251 -8.77 -8.08 -2.22
N ASP A 252 -9.53 -7.54 -3.18
CA ASP A 252 -10.56 -6.51 -2.94
C ASP A 252 -11.91 -7.07 -2.44
N SER A 253 -11.90 -8.21 -1.75
CA SER A 253 -13.15 -8.82 -1.27
C SER A 253 -13.76 -8.14 -0.04
N SER A 254 -12.94 -7.53 0.83
CA SER A 254 -13.39 -6.96 2.10
C SER A 254 -12.32 -6.05 2.73
N PRO A 255 -12.68 -4.99 3.49
CA PRO A 255 -11.75 -4.21 4.32
C PRO A 255 -11.20 -4.98 5.54
N ASN A 256 -11.31 -6.32 5.53
CA ASN A 256 -10.71 -7.22 6.51
C ASN A 256 -9.93 -8.34 5.80
N CYS A 257 -9.72 -8.26 4.49
CA CYS A 257 -8.92 -9.22 3.73
C CYS A 257 -7.45 -8.79 3.78
N SER A 258 -6.64 -9.57 4.48
CA SER A 258 -5.20 -9.40 4.72
C SER A 258 -4.59 -10.79 4.94
N LEU A 259 -3.26 -10.95 4.89
CA LEU A 259 -2.59 -12.21 5.22
C LEU A 259 -2.89 -12.64 6.67
N ASP A 260 -2.90 -11.68 7.60
CA ASP A 260 -3.20 -11.95 9.01
C ASP A 260 -4.68 -12.32 9.25
N ASN A 261 -5.56 -12.12 8.26
CA ASN A 261 -6.99 -12.46 8.33
C ASN A 261 -7.56 -13.01 7.01
N LEU A 262 -6.99 -14.11 6.51
CA LEU A 262 -7.51 -14.84 5.32
C LEU A 262 -8.99 -15.27 5.45
N ASP A 263 -9.50 -15.48 6.67
CA ASP A 263 -10.93 -15.73 6.95
C ASP A 263 -11.85 -14.54 6.60
N GLY A 264 -11.27 -13.33 6.43
CA GLY A 264 -11.93 -12.13 5.93
C GLY A 264 -11.93 -12.00 4.40
N CYS A 265 -11.17 -12.83 3.69
CA CYS A 265 -11.10 -12.84 2.24
C CYS A 265 -12.18 -13.76 1.63
N GLN A 266 -12.78 -13.33 0.52
CA GLN A 266 -13.65 -14.21 -0.28
C GLN A 266 -12.81 -15.00 -1.30
N ASN A 267 -13.29 -16.19 -1.67
CA ASN A 267 -12.66 -16.99 -2.71
C ASN A 267 -13.00 -16.49 -4.12
N CYS A 268 -12.09 -16.76 -5.06
CA CYS A 268 -12.21 -16.41 -6.47
C CYS A 268 -11.80 -17.58 -7.38
N THR A 269 -12.18 -17.47 -8.65
CA THR A 269 -11.73 -18.35 -9.72
C THR A 269 -10.51 -17.77 -10.41
N PHE A 270 -9.34 -18.36 -10.15
CA PHE A 270 -8.08 -17.99 -10.77
C PHE A 270 -8.11 -18.07 -12.31
N TYR A 271 -7.68 -17.01 -12.98
CA TYR A 271 -7.75 -16.86 -14.43
C TYR A 271 -6.38 -17.10 -15.09
N GLU A 272 -6.04 -18.37 -15.32
CA GLU A 272 -4.75 -18.81 -15.90
C GLU A 272 -4.33 -18.10 -17.20
N ASP A 273 -5.28 -17.63 -18.03
CA ASP A 273 -5.01 -16.93 -19.30
C ASP A 273 -4.47 -15.48 -19.10
N CYS A 274 -4.49 -14.95 -17.88
CA CYS A 274 -3.92 -13.66 -17.47
C CYS A 274 -3.34 -13.79 -16.05
N ALA A 275 -2.50 -14.80 -15.83
CA ALA A 275 -1.89 -15.06 -14.54
C ALA A 275 -0.37 -15.14 -14.62
N ASN A 276 0.27 -14.90 -13.49
CA ASN A 276 1.66 -15.23 -13.24
C ASN A 276 1.69 -16.31 -12.14
N PRO A 277 1.54 -17.61 -12.45
CA PRO A 277 1.47 -18.66 -11.44
C PRO A 277 2.83 -18.86 -10.78
N CYS A 278 2.88 -18.88 -9.45
CA CYS A 278 4.14 -19.05 -8.71
C CYS A 278 4.73 -20.46 -8.91
N VAL A 279 6.05 -20.53 -9.11
CA VAL A 279 6.83 -21.76 -9.27
C VAL A 279 7.99 -21.82 -8.24
N PRO A 280 7.72 -22.24 -6.99
CA PRO A 280 8.76 -22.37 -5.96
C PRO A 280 9.93 -23.29 -6.34
N GLU A 281 9.69 -24.28 -7.21
CA GLU A 281 10.75 -25.17 -7.75
C GLU A 281 11.80 -24.42 -8.62
N GLU A 282 11.49 -23.20 -9.08
CA GLU A 282 12.41 -22.34 -9.84
C GLU A 282 12.97 -21.17 -8.98
N CYS A 283 12.81 -21.22 -7.65
CA CYS A 283 13.18 -20.17 -6.68
C CYS A 283 12.38 -18.85 -6.79
N GLU A 284 11.15 -18.90 -7.31
CA GLU A 284 10.24 -17.76 -7.23
C GLU A 284 9.71 -17.59 -5.80
N LEU A 285 9.65 -16.35 -5.31
CA LEU A 285 8.96 -15.99 -4.07
C LEU A 285 7.48 -15.76 -4.39
N CYS A 286 6.56 -16.47 -3.74
CA CYS A 286 5.13 -16.32 -3.99
C CYS A 286 4.52 -15.12 -3.26
N PHE A 287 3.37 -14.66 -3.74
CA PHE A 287 2.55 -13.66 -3.08
C PHE A 287 2.21 -14.08 -1.64
N GLY A 288 2.49 -13.20 -0.68
CA GLY A 288 2.29 -13.45 0.74
C GLY A 288 3.25 -14.43 1.41
N GLN A 289 4.31 -14.88 0.73
CA GLN A 289 5.38 -15.69 1.31
C GLN A 289 6.48 -14.80 1.90
N ASP A 290 7.00 -15.14 3.08
CA ASP A 290 8.15 -14.44 3.66
C ASP A 290 9.46 -14.90 2.95
N PRO A 291 10.40 -13.99 2.60
CA PRO A 291 11.65 -14.37 1.92
C PRO A 291 12.49 -15.42 2.66
N SER A 292 12.36 -15.56 3.97
CA SER A 292 13.03 -16.60 4.77
C SER A 292 12.42 -18.00 4.64
N GLU A 293 11.29 -18.12 3.93
CA GLU A 293 10.62 -19.39 3.61
C GLU A 293 11.00 -19.97 2.24
N LEU A 294 11.91 -19.32 1.50
CA LEU A 294 12.54 -19.88 0.30
C LEU A 294 13.33 -21.16 0.64
N ASP A 295 13.51 -22.06 -0.35
CA ASP A 295 14.23 -23.33 -0.15
C ASP A 295 15.71 -23.07 0.22
N GLU A 296 16.31 -23.96 1.03
CA GLU A 296 17.72 -23.86 1.45
C GLU A 296 18.71 -23.89 0.26
N ASP A 297 18.28 -24.42 -0.90
CA ASP A 297 19.06 -24.44 -2.15
C ASP A 297 18.90 -23.14 -3.00
N CYS A 298 18.03 -22.20 -2.61
CA CYS A 298 17.84 -20.89 -3.26
C CYS A 298 18.65 -19.80 -2.53
N GLU A 299 19.66 -19.22 -3.18
CA GLU A 299 20.48 -18.13 -2.60
C GLU A 299 19.77 -16.76 -2.67
N GLU A 300 18.97 -16.53 -3.72
CA GLU A 300 18.17 -15.32 -4.00
C GLU A 300 16.90 -15.73 -4.78
N PRO A 301 15.83 -14.89 -4.79
CA PRO A 301 14.67 -15.11 -5.66
C PRO A 301 15.04 -15.10 -7.15
N SER A 302 14.32 -15.86 -7.97
CA SER A 302 14.45 -15.83 -9.43
C SER A 302 13.45 -14.88 -10.07
N CYS A 303 13.87 -14.27 -11.19
CA CYS A 303 13.09 -13.26 -11.90
C CYS A 303 13.12 -13.47 -13.43
N PRO A 304 12.10 -12.97 -14.17
CA PRO A 304 12.10 -12.98 -15.64
C PRO A 304 13.30 -12.24 -16.26
N GLU A 305 13.68 -12.59 -17.50
CA GLU A 305 14.81 -11.93 -18.19
C GLU A 305 14.63 -10.41 -18.29
N GLY A 306 15.45 -9.67 -17.54
CA GLY A 306 15.48 -8.20 -17.55
C GLY A 306 15.05 -7.52 -16.25
N PHE A 307 14.61 -8.31 -15.26
CA PHE A 307 14.33 -7.87 -13.90
C PHE A 307 15.50 -8.30 -12.97
N ASP A 308 15.85 -7.43 -12.02
CA ASP A 308 16.82 -7.73 -10.98
C ASP A 308 16.10 -8.36 -9.76
N SER A 309 16.78 -9.27 -9.05
CA SER A 309 16.30 -9.90 -7.81
C SER A 309 16.35 -8.94 -6.62
N CYS A 310 15.43 -9.10 -5.68
CA CYS A 310 15.37 -8.33 -4.43
C CYS A 310 14.78 -9.14 -3.28
N ILE A 311 15.11 -8.77 -2.05
CA ILE A 311 14.44 -9.21 -0.82
C ILE A 311 13.55 -8.08 -0.30
N ASN A 312 13.98 -6.83 -0.45
CA ASN A 312 13.19 -5.63 -0.14
C ASN A 312 13.49 -4.51 -1.16
N THR A 313 12.81 -3.37 -1.04
CA THR A 313 12.92 -2.26 -1.99
C THR A 313 14.30 -1.56 -1.98
N ALA A 314 15.12 -1.70 -0.93
CA ALA A 314 16.48 -1.15 -0.91
C ALA A 314 17.46 -1.91 -1.82
N ASP A 315 17.16 -3.17 -2.19
CA ASP A 315 17.92 -3.92 -3.19
C ASP A 315 17.70 -3.38 -4.62
N CYS A 316 16.62 -2.62 -4.84
CA CYS A 316 16.19 -2.20 -6.18
C CYS A 316 16.83 -0.88 -6.66
N PRO A 317 17.01 -0.70 -7.99
CA PRO A 317 17.49 0.56 -8.56
C PRO A 317 16.53 1.75 -8.29
N GLU A 318 17.07 2.97 -8.31
CA GLU A 318 16.26 4.21 -8.21
C GLU A 318 15.10 4.22 -9.24
N GLY A 319 13.87 4.33 -8.75
CA GLY A 319 12.64 4.28 -9.57
C GLY A 319 12.02 2.87 -9.70
N PHE A 320 12.47 1.90 -8.90
CA PHE A 320 11.92 0.55 -8.81
C PHE A 320 11.57 0.20 -7.36
N PHE A 321 10.67 -0.78 -7.19
CA PHE A 321 10.26 -1.34 -5.91
C PHE A 321 10.28 -2.87 -5.95
N CYS A 322 10.41 -3.54 -4.81
CA CYS A 322 10.41 -4.99 -4.75
C CYS A 322 8.99 -5.55 -4.67
N SER A 323 8.65 -6.51 -5.54
CA SER A 323 7.40 -7.27 -5.45
C SER A 323 7.65 -8.74 -5.78
N THR A 324 7.22 -9.66 -4.92
CA THR A 324 7.45 -11.12 -5.07
C THR A 324 8.88 -11.51 -5.45
N GLY A 325 9.87 -10.81 -4.90
CA GLY A 325 11.30 -11.07 -5.10
C GLY A 325 11.95 -10.42 -6.32
N CYS A 326 11.22 -9.58 -7.08
CA CYS A 326 11.72 -8.92 -8.30
C CYS A 326 11.49 -7.40 -8.29
N CYS A 327 12.42 -6.65 -8.88
CA CYS A 327 12.34 -5.18 -8.95
C CYS A 327 11.46 -4.69 -10.11
N TYR A 328 10.28 -4.17 -9.80
CA TYR A 328 9.33 -3.58 -10.76
C TYR A 328 9.45 -2.06 -10.82
N PRO A 329 9.23 -1.41 -11.98
CA PRO A 329 9.27 0.05 -12.07
C PRO A 329 8.11 0.65 -11.27
N ILE A 330 8.36 1.78 -10.60
CA ILE A 330 7.30 2.60 -9.99
C ILE A 330 6.61 3.38 -11.11
N ASP A 331 5.29 3.31 -11.20
CA ASP A 331 4.53 4.04 -12.23
C ASP A 331 4.46 5.54 -11.91
N ILE A 332 5.23 6.32 -12.69
CA ILE A 332 5.49 7.76 -12.51
C ILE A 332 4.85 8.66 -13.59
N GLU A 333 3.81 8.20 -14.30
CA GLU A 333 3.14 8.96 -15.40
C GLU A 333 2.16 10.06 -14.94
#